data_AF-A0A7J5EWH2-F1
#
_entry.id   AF-A0A7J5EWH2-F1
#
_cell.length_a   1.000
_cell.length_b   1.000
_cell.length_c   1.000
_cell.angle_alpha   90.00
_cell.angle_beta   90.00
_cell.angle_gamma   90.00
#
_symmetry.space_group_name_H-M   'P 1'
#
loop_
_entity.id
_entity.type
_entity.pdbx_description
1 polymer ?
#
loop_
_entity_poly.entity_id
_entity_poly.type
_entity_poly.pdbx_seq_one_letter_code
_entity_poly.pdbx_strand_id
1 'polypeptide(L)' 'MLVGVLVLGAFLATGCARTRPWQRENLARPEMVPDGDSGREALRHHVLSTREGAVGGFGGGGGGCGCN' A
#
# COMPACT_ATOMS: atom_id res chain seq x y z
N MET A 1 22.96 -13.61 23.02
CA MET A 1 22.71 -12.25 22.48
C MET A 1 22.96 -12.20 20.97
N LEU A 2 24.16 -12.50 20.46
CA LEU A 2 24.48 -12.48 19.01
C LEU A 2 23.61 -13.40 18.13
N VAL A 3 23.32 -14.62 18.59
CA VAL A 3 22.46 -15.56 17.84
C VAL A 3 21.03 -15.03 17.68
N GLY A 4 20.48 -14.36 18.70
CA GLY A 4 19.14 -13.78 18.64
C GLY A 4 19.04 -12.63 17.64
N VAL A 5 20.08 -11.80 17.54
CA VAL A 5 20.15 -10.70 16.56
C VAL A 5 20.24 -11.22 15.13
N LEU A 6 21.04 -12.28 14.90
CA LEU A 6 21.15 -12.94 13.60
C LEU A 6 19.83 -13.58 13.14
N VAL A 7 19.13 -14.24 14.06
CA VAL A 7 17.82 -14.85 13.76
C VAL A 7 16.79 -13.77 13.43
N LEU A 8 16.72 -12.68 14.21
CA LEU A 8 15.81 -11.57 13.94
C LEU A 8 16.10 -10.88 12.60
N GLY A 9 17.37 -10.69 12.26
CA GLY A 9 17.78 -10.11 10.97
C GLY A 9 17.36 -10.95 9.77
N ALA A 10 17.39 -12.28 9.87
CA ALA A 10 16.96 -13.17 8.81
C ALA A 10 15.45 -13.09 8.52
N PHE A 11 14.61 -12.91 9.54
CA PHE A 11 13.16 -12.76 9.37
C PHE A 11 12.77 -11.44 8.70
N LEU A 12 13.54 -10.37 8.91
CA LEU A 12 13.26 -9.07 8.29
C LEU A 12 13.59 -9.05 6.78
N ALA A 13 14.39 -9.98 6.29
CA ALA A 13 14.82 -10.03 4.89
C ALA A 13 13.80 -10.72 3.95
N THR A 14 12.77 -11.38 4.46
CA THR A 14 11.84 -12.19 3.63
C THR A 14 10.77 -11.39 2.89
N GLY A 15 10.68 -10.07 3.10
CA GLY A 15 9.66 -9.21 2.48
C GLY A 15 10.02 -8.66 1.09
N CYS A 16 11.31 -8.65 0.72
CA CYS A 16 11.78 -8.02 -0.51
C CYS A 16 11.83 -9.03 -1.68
N ALA A 17 10.68 -9.57 -2.08
CA ALA A 17 10.58 -10.42 -3.26
C ALA A 17 10.34 -9.59 -4.53
N ARG A 18 11.21 -9.75 -5.55
CA ARG A 18 11.01 -9.12 -6.86
C ARG A 18 9.92 -9.87 -7.62
N THR A 19 8.70 -9.32 -7.61
CA THR A 19 7.57 -9.84 -8.38
C THR A 19 7.67 -9.45 -9.85
N ARG A 20 7.25 -10.36 -10.73
CA ARG A 20 7.18 -10.10 -12.17
C ARG A 20 6.01 -9.15 -12.46
N PRO A 21 6.06 -8.30 -13.49
CA PRO A 21 5.04 -7.27 -13.73
C PRO A 21 3.59 -7.78 -13.70
N TRP A 22 3.32 -8.92 -14.34
CA TRP A 22 1.99 -9.53 -14.38
C TRP A 22 1.50 -10.14 -13.05
N GLN A 23 2.41 -10.41 -12.11
CA GLN A 23 2.00 -10.89 -10.78
C GLN A 23 1.38 -9.77 -9.93
N ARG A 24 1.56 -8.50 -10.33
CA ARG A 24 0.98 -7.34 -9.65
C ARG A 24 -0.54 -7.28 -9.79
N GLU A 25 -1.09 -7.81 -10.89
CA GLU A 25 -2.53 -7.85 -11.13
C GLU A 25 -3.29 -8.60 -10.02
N ASN A 26 -2.68 -9.64 -9.44
CA ASN A 26 -3.27 -10.35 -8.31
C ASN A 26 -3.48 -9.48 -7.06
N LEU A 27 -2.72 -8.39 -6.92
CA LEU A 27 -2.81 -7.42 -5.83
C LEU A 27 -3.56 -6.14 -6.23
N ALA A 28 -4.16 -6.14 -7.43
CA ALA A 28 -4.77 -4.97 -8.05
C ALA A 28 -6.25 -5.15 -8.38
N ARG A 29 -6.88 -6.18 -7.81
CA ARG A 29 -8.27 -6.51 -8.14
C ARG A 29 -9.18 -5.36 -7.71
N PRO A 30 -10.21 -5.00 -8.51
CA PRO A 30 -11.15 -3.96 -8.15
C PRO A 30 -11.83 -4.19 -6.79
N GLU A 31 -12.06 -5.46 -6.41
CA GLU A 31 -12.66 -5.80 -5.11
C GLU A 31 -11.75 -5.50 -3.90
N MET A 32 -10.43 -5.30 -4.12
CA MET A 32 -9.47 -4.98 -3.06
C MET A 32 -9.35 -3.47 -2.81
N VAL A 33 -10.07 -2.64 -3.57
CA VAL A 33 -10.09 -1.19 -3.37
C VAL A 33 -10.91 -0.88 -2.10
N PRO A 34 -10.32 -0.19 -1.10
CA PRO A 34 -10.94 0.00 0.23
C PRO A 34 -12.21 0.88 0.23
N ASP A 35 -12.50 1.58 -0.86
CA ASP A 35 -13.78 2.25 -1.09
C ASP A 35 -14.09 2.28 -2.59
N GLY A 36 -15.26 1.78 -2.99
CA GLY A 36 -15.70 1.76 -4.40
C GLY A 36 -16.35 3.06 -4.86
N ASP A 37 -16.70 3.95 -3.92
CA ASP A 37 -17.31 5.24 -4.20
C ASP A 37 -16.25 6.35 -4.15
N SER A 38 -15.83 6.80 -5.33
CA SER A 38 -14.82 7.84 -5.48
C SER A 38 -15.22 9.18 -4.86
N GLY A 39 -16.52 9.49 -4.80
CA GLY A 39 -17.03 10.73 -4.20
C GLY A 39 -16.93 10.71 -2.68
N ARG A 40 -17.27 9.58 -2.05
CA ARG A 40 -17.14 9.39 -0.60
C ARG A 40 -15.68 9.43 -0.15
N GLU A 41 -14.79 8.80 -0.90
CA GLU A 41 -13.38 8.75 -0.55
C GLU A 41 -12.72 10.14 -0.70
N ALA A 42 -13.06 10.90 -1.74
CA ALA A 42 -12.62 12.29 -1.90
C ALA A 42 -13.07 13.19 -0.72
N LEU A 43 -14.32 13.05 -0.27
CA LEU A 43 -14.83 13.77 0.89
C LEU A 43 -14.05 13.40 2.17
N ARG A 44 -13.80 12.10 2.37
CA ARG A 44 -13.06 11.60 3.53
C ARG A 44 -11.62 12.14 3.55
N HIS A 45 -10.94 12.16 2.40
CA HIS A 45 -9.61 12.75 2.27
C HIS A 45 -9.61 14.24 2.58
N HIS A 46 -10.60 14.98 2.11
CA HIS A 46 -10.69 16.41 2.40
C HIS A 46 -10.77 16.64 3.92
N VAL A 47 -11.67 15.94 4.61
CA VAL A 47 -11.82 16.05 6.07
C VAL A 47 -10.55 15.65 6.82
N LEU A 48 -9.91 14.54 6.43
CA LEU A 48 -8.68 14.08 7.07
C LEU A 48 -7.53 15.07 6.85
N SER A 49 -7.37 15.59 5.63
CA SER A 49 -6.30 16.55 5.31
C SER A 49 -6.39 17.84 6.13
N THR A 50 -7.61 18.33 6.36
CA THR A 50 -7.86 19.52 7.18
C THR A 50 -7.60 19.23 8.66
N ARG A 51 -7.99 18.05 9.16
CA ARG A 51 -7.81 17.68 10.57
C ARG A 51 -6.36 17.40 10.93
N GLU A 52 -5.63 16.73 10.04
CA GLU A 52 -4.26 16.29 10.30
C GLU A 52 -3.23 17.34 9.86
N GLY A 53 -3.65 18.36 9.10
CA GLY A 53 -2.75 19.37 8.54
C GLY A 53 -1.74 18.77 7.55
N ALA A 54 -2.02 17.56 7.04
CA ALA A 54 -1.16 16.80 6.15
C ALA A 54 -1.90 16.49 4.85
N VAL A 55 -1.17 16.52 3.73
CA VAL A 55 -1.71 16.22 2.40
C VAL A 55 -0.88 15.09 1.81
N GLY A 56 -1.55 14.03 1.36
CA GLY A 56 -0.90 12.82 0.82
C GLY A 56 -1.14 11.58 1.67
N GLY A 57 -0.66 10.42 1.21
CA GLY A 57 -0.83 9.12 1.89
C GLY A 57 -2.04 8.31 1.43
N PHE A 58 -2.98 8.97 0.76
CA PHE A 58 -4.22 8.36 0.28
C PHE A 58 -4.15 7.80 -1.16
N GLY A 59 -3.02 7.99 -1.83
CA GLY A 59 -2.66 7.33 -3.09
C GLY A 59 -1.69 6.18 -2.83
N GLY A 60 -2.05 5.26 -1.94
CA GLY A 60 -1.32 4.00 -1.80
C GLY A 60 -1.66 3.15 -3.02
N GLY A 61 -0.77 3.15 -4.02
CA GLY A 61 -1.01 2.55 -5.33
C GLY A 61 -1.75 1.22 -5.24
N GLY A 62 -3.04 1.24 -5.60
CA GLY A 62 -3.71 0.04 -6.07
C GLY A 62 -2.81 -0.53 -7.16
N GLY A 63 -2.49 -1.82 -7.08
CA GLY A 63 -1.47 -2.48 -7.90
C GLY A 63 -1.75 -2.51 -9.41
N GLY A 64 -2.57 -1.60 -9.95
CA GLY A 64 -2.81 -1.44 -11.36
C GLY A 64 -1.50 -1.20 -12.12
N CYS A 65 -1.54 -1.44 -13.43
CA CYS A 65 -0.38 -1.53 -14.32
C CYS A 65 0.46 -0.23 -14.45
N GLY A 66 0.18 0.82 -13.66
CA GLY A 66 0.89 2.10 -13.70
C GLY A 66 0.64 2.91 -14.97
N CYS A 67 -0.31 2.50 -15.81
CA CYS A 67 -0.77 3.26 -16.96
C CYS A 67 -1.74 4.33 -16.46
N ASN A 68 -1.18 5.51 -16.15
CA ASN A 68 -1.90 6.76 -16.37
C ASN A 68 -1.91 7.02 -17.89
#